data_AF-A0A9D2NHB1-F1
#
_entry.id   AF-A0A9D2NHB1-F1
#
_cell.length_a   1.000
_cell.length_b   1.000
_cell.length_c   1.000
_cell.angle_alpha   90.00
_cell.angle_beta   90.00
_cell.angle_gamma   90.00
#
_symmetry.space_group_name_H-M   'P 1'
#
loop_
_entity.id
_entity.type
_entity.pdbx_description
1 polymer ?
#
loop_
_entity_poly.entity_id
_entity_poly.type
_entity_poly.pdbx_seq_one_letter_code
_entity_poly.pdbx_strand_id
1 'polypeptide(L)'
;MKKKIAAVLTVIFAASGLLYFIGTGFMEQTSVVLTDYTISEDGSEIVLTVSTASSMGYVRDYADKGGKAKPHYLHFYSAFGGLNGSWGSKNEFVLELAPDDTEIYFYRGDGGYDLVLKKNKRTNAWEPASGNIQG
;
A
#
# COMPACT_ATOMS: atom_id res chain seq x y z
N MET A 1 -1.65 -29.64 38.42
CA MET A 1 -0.55 -29.15 37.56
C MET A 1 -0.93 -29.21 36.07
N LYS A 2 -1.37 -30.35 35.52
CA LYS A 2 -1.75 -30.49 34.09
C LYS A 2 -2.80 -29.46 33.59
N LYS A 3 -3.88 -29.21 34.34
CA LYS A 3 -4.91 -28.21 33.97
C LYS A 3 -4.39 -26.76 33.96
N LYS A 4 -3.45 -26.44 34.87
CA LYS A 4 -2.81 -25.11 34.91
C LYS A 4 -1.89 -24.92 33.71
N ILE A 5 -1.11 -25.95 33.35
CA ILE A 5 -0.25 -25.93 32.15
C ILE A 5 -1.11 -25.78 30.88
N ALA A 6 -2.19 -26.55 30.76
CA ALA A 6 -3.10 -26.43 29.62
C ALA A 6 -3.69 -25.01 29.49
N ALA A 7 -4.16 -24.42 30.59
CA ALA A 7 -4.67 -23.05 30.59
C ALA A 7 -3.61 -22.02 30.16
N VAL A 8 -2.37 -22.15 30.67
CA VAL A 8 -1.25 -21.28 30.27
C VAL A 8 -0.96 -21.41 28.77
N LEU A 9 -0.92 -22.64 28.23
CA LEU A 9 -0.70 -22.87 26.81
C LEU A 9 -1.81 -22.25 25.96
N THR A 10 -3.08 -22.42 26.34
CA THR A 10 -4.21 -21.81 25.63
C THR A 10 -4.09 -20.29 25.58
N VAL A 11 -3.71 -19.63 26.68
CA VAL A 11 -3.51 -18.18 26.71
C VAL A 11 -2.38 -17.76 25.78
N ILE A 12 -1.26 -18.47 25.79
CA ILE A 12 -0.12 -18.18 24.90
C ILE A 12 -0.54 -18.32 23.44
N PHE A 13 -1.22 -19.40 23.06
CA PHE A 13 -1.67 -19.58 21.67
C PHE A 13 -2.69 -18.51 21.24
N ALA A 14 -3.63 -18.14 22.11
CA ALA A 14 -4.59 -17.08 21.82
C ALA A 14 -3.90 -15.72 21.63
N ALA A 15 -2.94 -15.38 22.51
CA ALA A 15 -2.16 -14.15 22.40
C ALA A 15 -1.31 -14.13 21.14
N SER A 16 -0.61 -15.22 20.81
CA SER A 16 0.17 -15.34 19.58
C SER A 16 -0.71 -15.24 18.33
N GLY A 17 -1.89 -15.84 18.35
CA GLY A 17 -2.87 -15.74 17.26
C GLY A 17 -3.34 -14.29 17.04
N LEU A 18 -3.63 -13.57 18.12
CA LEU A 18 -4.02 -12.16 18.06
C LEU A 18 -2.88 -11.27 17.55
N LEU A 19 -1.66 -11.49 18.06
CA LEU A 19 -0.46 -10.77 17.61
C LEU A 19 -0.17 -11.02 16.14
N TYR A 20 -0.35 -12.25 15.65
CA TYR A 20 -0.23 -12.56 14.23
C TYR A 20 -1.30 -11.82 13.41
N PHE A 21 -2.57 -11.88 13.85
CA PHE A 21 -3.70 -11.26 13.15
C PHE A 21 -3.54 -9.74 12.99
N ILE A 22 -3.00 -9.07 14.02
CA ILE A 22 -2.75 -7.62 14.01
C ILE A 22 -1.40 -7.31 13.34
N GLY A 23 -0.37 -8.12 13.60
CA GLY A 23 0.99 -7.88 13.13
C GLY A 23 1.11 -7.87 11.61
N THR A 24 0.35 -8.72 10.90
CA THR A 24 0.38 -8.73 9.43
C THR A 24 -0.04 -7.41 8.80
N GLY A 25 -0.92 -6.64 9.45
CA GLY A 25 -1.37 -5.36 8.89
C GLY A 25 -0.34 -4.24 8.95
N PHE A 26 0.81 -4.48 9.61
CA PHE A 26 1.96 -3.57 9.61
C PHE A 26 3.06 -4.00 8.64
N MET A 27 2.90 -5.14 7.96
CA MET A 27 3.85 -5.60 6.94
C MET A 27 3.67 -4.79 5.66
N GLU A 28 4.78 -4.41 5.03
CA GLU A 28 4.76 -3.75 3.73
C GLU A 28 4.20 -4.71 2.66
N GLN A 29 3.36 -4.18 1.77
CA GLN A 29 2.82 -4.87 0.62
C GLN A 29 3.56 -4.40 -0.62
N THR A 30 4.50 -5.20 -1.11
CA THR A 30 5.41 -4.84 -2.21
C THR A 30 4.85 -5.20 -3.58
N SER A 31 3.72 -5.90 -3.62
CA SER A 31 3.06 -6.37 -4.85
C SER A 31 1.96 -5.43 -5.34
N VAL A 32 1.83 -4.21 -4.78
CA VAL A 32 0.76 -3.27 -5.15
C VAL A 32 0.97 -2.70 -6.54
N VAL A 33 -0.01 -2.80 -7.43
CA VAL A 33 0.03 -2.20 -8.77
C VAL A 33 -1.04 -1.13 -8.89
N LEU A 34 -0.76 -0.09 -9.68
CA LEU A 34 -1.73 0.92 -10.04
C LEU A 34 -2.62 0.37 -11.15
N THR A 35 -3.93 0.38 -10.95
CA THR A 35 -4.91 -0.04 -11.95
C THR A 35 -5.59 1.14 -12.63
N ASP A 36 -5.82 2.23 -11.89
CA ASP A 36 -6.42 3.45 -12.41
C ASP A 36 -6.06 4.65 -11.51
N TYR A 37 -6.33 5.87 -11.97
CA TYR A 37 -6.22 7.07 -11.16
C TYR A 37 -7.18 8.17 -11.62
N THR A 38 -7.60 9.02 -10.69
CA THR A 38 -8.35 10.25 -10.98
C THR A 38 -7.71 11.43 -10.29
N ILE A 39 -7.84 12.61 -10.88
CA ILE A 39 -7.28 13.86 -10.34
C ILE A 39 -8.45 14.76 -9.94
N SER A 40 -8.34 15.44 -8.80
CA SER A 40 -9.33 16.44 -8.38
C SER A 40 -9.46 17.57 -9.40
N GLU A 41 -10.59 18.28 -9.41
CA GLU A 41 -10.85 19.38 -10.34
C GLU A 41 -9.80 20.50 -10.25
N ASP A 42 -9.28 20.76 -9.03
CA ASP A 42 -8.25 21.76 -8.76
C ASP A 42 -6.81 21.23 -8.90
N GLY A 43 -6.63 19.93 -9.15
CA GLY A 43 -5.33 19.27 -9.32
C GLY A 43 -4.51 19.11 -8.03
N SER A 44 -5.10 19.35 -6.86
CA SER A 44 -4.44 19.24 -5.56
C SER A 44 -4.42 17.82 -4.99
N GLU A 45 -5.19 16.90 -5.56
CA GLU A 45 -5.26 15.51 -5.11
C GLU A 45 -5.25 14.55 -6.31
N ILE A 46 -4.66 13.39 -6.09
CA ILE A 46 -4.79 12.23 -6.97
C ILE A 46 -5.33 11.05 -6.16
N VAL A 47 -6.42 10.46 -6.65
CA VAL A 47 -6.95 9.19 -6.13
C VAL A 47 -6.31 8.07 -6.93
N LEU A 48 -5.55 7.22 -6.25
CA LEU A 48 -4.89 6.05 -6.80
C LEU A 48 -5.76 4.82 -6.56
N THR A 49 -6.20 4.17 -7.63
CA THR A 49 -6.87 2.87 -7.56
C THR A 49 -5.84 1.78 -7.76
N VAL A 50 -5.74 0.87 -6.81
CA VAL A 50 -4.68 -0.15 -6.75
C VAL A 50 -5.22 -1.56 -6.54
N SER A 51 -4.41 -2.54 -6.93
CA SER A 51 -4.63 -3.96 -6.66
C SER A 51 -3.31 -4.63 -6.25
N THR A 52 -3.35 -5.90 -5.87
CA THR A 52 -2.15 -6.71 -5.63
C THR A 52 -1.91 -7.64 -6.81
N ALA A 53 -0.69 -7.65 -7.35
CA ALA A 53 -0.30 -8.60 -8.40
C ALA A 53 -0.20 -10.05 -7.86
N SER A 54 -0.02 -10.22 -6.55
CA SER A 54 -0.09 -11.52 -5.90
C SER A 54 -1.54 -11.96 -5.68
N SER A 55 -1.80 -13.26 -5.77
CA SER A 55 -3.07 -13.88 -5.38
C SER A 55 -3.33 -13.86 -3.86
N MET A 56 -2.42 -13.24 -3.11
CA MET A 56 -2.44 -13.19 -1.65
C MET A 56 -2.30 -11.74 -1.18
N GLY A 57 -3.12 -11.41 -0.19
CA GLY A 57 -3.08 -10.13 0.51
C GLY A 57 -4.01 -9.07 -0.06
N TYR A 58 -4.33 -8.11 0.80
CA TYR A 58 -5.07 -6.89 0.47
C TYR A 58 -4.28 -5.69 0.98
N VAL A 59 -4.56 -4.51 0.44
CA VAL A 59 -3.91 -3.26 0.85
C VAL A 59 -4.78 -2.58 1.90
N ARG A 60 -4.21 -2.09 2.99
CA ARG A 60 -4.92 -1.35 4.05
C ARG A 60 -4.70 0.14 3.96
N ASP A 61 -3.45 0.51 3.75
CA ASP A 61 -2.95 1.86 3.94
C ASP A 61 -1.65 2.06 3.17
N TYR A 62 -1.19 3.31 3.13
CA TYR A 62 0.12 3.65 2.61
C TYR A 62 0.83 4.70 3.46
N ALA A 63 2.13 4.82 3.28
CA ALA A 63 2.93 5.94 3.75
C ALA A 63 3.76 6.49 2.59
N ASP A 64 3.78 7.82 2.44
CA ASP A 64 4.74 8.48 1.56
C ASP A 64 6.05 8.73 2.31
N LYS A 65 7.10 7.99 1.92
CA LYS A 65 8.44 8.09 2.50
C LYS A 65 9.36 9.06 1.75
N GLY A 66 8.86 9.78 0.74
CA GLY A 66 9.60 10.82 0.02
C GLY A 66 9.87 12.10 0.83
N GLY A 67 9.26 12.22 2.01
CA GLY A 67 9.58 13.30 2.96
C GLY A 67 9.11 14.68 2.52
N LYS A 68 7.89 14.78 1.96
CA LYS A 68 7.27 16.01 1.41
C LYS A 68 8.01 16.64 0.23
N ALA A 69 9.12 16.05 -0.20
CA ALA A 69 9.84 16.41 -1.41
C ALA A 69 9.43 15.48 -2.54
N LYS A 70 9.64 15.98 -3.75
CA LYS A 70 9.11 15.44 -5.00
C LYS A 70 10.30 14.81 -5.70
N PRO A 71 10.32 13.49 -5.96
CA PRO A 71 9.16 12.58 -6.12
C PRO A 71 8.53 11.99 -4.85
N HIS A 72 7.27 11.54 -4.96
CA HIS A 72 6.60 10.73 -3.94
C HIS A 72 7.05 9.27 -3.98
N TYR A 73 7.28 8.66 -2.82
CA TYR A 73 7.72 7.27 -2.67
C TYR A 73 6.78 6.51 -1.74
N LEU A 74 5.79 5.84 -2.33
CA LEU A 74 4.69 5.22 -1.58
C LEU A 74 5.04 3.80 -1.15
N HIS A 75 4.92 3.55 0.14
CA HIS A 75 4.98 2.24 0.77
C HIS A 75 3.57 1.83 1.18
N PHE A 76 3.07 0.76 0.59
CA PHE A 76 1.77 0.21 0.95
C PHE A 76 1.90 -0.82 2.08
N TYR A 77 0.83 -1.01 2.84
CA TYR A 77 0.75 -1.95 3.96
C TYR A 77 -0.36 -2.95 3.75
N SER A 78 -0.12 -4.18 4.18
CA SER A 78 -1.09 -5.27 4.12
C SER A 78 -2.29 -5.01 5.05
N ALA A 79 -3.42 -5.64 4.74
CA ALA A 79 -4.57 -5.71 5.63
C ALA A 79 -4.33 -6.60 6.85
N PHE A 80 -5.13 -6.36 7.89
CA PHE A 80 -5.11 -7.20 9.07
C PHE A 80 -5.78 -8.54 8.77
N GLY A 81 -5.37 -9.56 9.51
CA GLY A 81 -6.04 -10.85 9.52
C GLY A 81 -5.26 -12.03 8.97
N GLY A 82 -3.93 -11.94 9.00
CA GLY A 82 -3.05 -12.94 8.39
C GLY A 82 -2.79 -12.68 6.91
N LEU A 83 -2.17 -13.65 6.23
CA LEU A 83 -1.70 -13.48 4.84
C LEU A 83 -2.81 -13.15 3.83
N ASN A 84 -4.04 -13.60 4.07
CA ASN A 84 -5.22 -13.36 3.21
C ASN A 84 -6.34 -12.62 3.95
N GLY A 85 -6.01 -11.99 5.08
CA GLY A 85 -6.99 -11.18 5.81
C GLY A 85 -7.32 -9.91 5.01
N SER A 86 -8.61 -9.58 4.94
CA SER A 86 -9.10 -8.38 4.26
C SER A 86 -9.54 -7.29 5.24
N TRP A 87 -9.25 -7.44 6.53
CA TRP A 87 -9.77 -6.50 7.51
C TRP A 87 -9.08 -5.14 7.39
N GLY A 88 -9.90 -4.12 7.08
CA GLY A 88 -9.44 -2.77 6.80
C GLY A 88 -8.92 -2.58 5.37
N SER A 89 -9.15 -3.54 4.46
CA SER A 89 -8.70 -3.42 3.08
C SER A 89 -9.36 -2.26 2.35
N LYS A 90 -8.58 -1.58 1.52
CA LYS A 90 -8.99 -0.53 0.58
C LYS A 90 -8.32 -0.78 -0.76
N ASN A 91 -8.91 -0.23 -1.81
CA ASN A 91 -8.35 -0.20 -3.16
C ASN A 91 -8.14 1.22 -3.67
N GLU A 92 -8.65 2.24 -2.98
CA GLU A 92 -8.51 3.65 -3.34
C GLU A 92 -7.76 4.42 -2.25
N PHE A 93 -6.80 5.23 -2.68
CA PHE A 93 -5.95 6.01 -1.80
C PHE A 93 -5.78 7.43 -2.33
N VAL A 94 -6.11 8.42 -1.52
CA VAL A 94 -5.90 9.83 -1.84
C VAL A 94 -4.47 10.22 -1.51
N LEU A 95 -3.77 10.81 -2.47
CA LEU A 95 -2.46 11.43 -2.31
C LEU A 95 -2.60 12.93 -2.61
N GLU A 96 -2.23 13.76 -1.65
CA GLU A 96 -2.12 15.20 -1.86
C GLU A 96 -0.94 15.50 -2.80
N LEU A 97 -1.19 16.39 -3.76
CA LEU A 97 -0.24 16.88 -4.73
C LEU A 97 0.05 18.35 -4.48
N ALA A 98 1.33 18.69 -4.40
CA ALA A 98 1.77 20.07 -4.54
C ALA A 98 2.04 20.41 -6.03
N PRO A 99 2.12 21.69 -6.41
CA PRO A 99 2.21 22.11 -7.81
C PRO A 99 3.41 21.55 -8.59
N ASP A 100 4.57 21.47 -7.93
CA ASP A 100 5.86 21.02 -8.48
C ASP A 100 6.03 19.48 -8.54
N ASP A 101 4.96 18.68 -8.31
CA ASP A 101 5.04 17.22 -8.26
C ASP A 101 5.20 16.68 -9.65
N THR A 102 6.17 15.78 -9.82
CA THR A 102 6.52 15.26 -11.13
C THR A 102 6.36 13.77 -11.25
N GLU A 103 6.57 13.02 -10.18
CA GLU A 103 6.74 11.57 -10.24
C GLU A 103 6.19 10.91 -8.97
N ILE A 104 5.51 9.78 -9.14
CA ILE A 104 4.99 8.94 -8.06
C ILE A 104 5.55 7.54 -8.24
N TYR A 105 6.16 7.01 -7.18
CA TYR A 105 6.80 5.70 -7.16
C TYR A 105 6.13 4.76 -6.17
N PHE A 106 6.03 3.48 -6.52
CA PHE A 106 5.59 2.41 -5.61
C PHE A 106 6.77 1.56 -5.18
N TYR A 107 6.89 1.30 -3.88
CA TYR A 107 7.95 0.47 -3.33
C TYR A 107 7.76 -1.03 -3.64
N ARG A 108 8.85 -1.71 -4.00
CA ARG A 108 8.91 -3.12 -4.43
C ARG A 108 9.75 -4.01 -3.53
N GLY A 109 10.08 -3.58 -2.31
CA GLY A 109 10.98 -4.34 -1.45
C GLY A 109 12.41 -4.27 -2.01
N ASP A 110 13.02 -5.43 -2.18
CA ASP A 110 14.36 -5.57 -2.75
C ASP A 110 14.45 -5.12 -4.23
N GLY A 111 13.30 -5.05 -4.92
CA GLY A 111 13.21 -4.49 -6.27
C GLY A 111 13.36 -2.97 -6.35
N GLY A 112 13.42 -2.28 -5.20
CA GLY A 112 13.52 -0.82 -5.16
C GLY A 112 12.16 -0.15 -5.40
N TYR A 113 12.06 0.69 -6.43
CA TYR A 113 10.88 1.50 -6.69
C TYR A 113 10.50 1.49 -8.17
N ASP A 114 9.20 1.33 -8.44
CA ASP A 114 8.63 1.48 -9.78
C ASP A 114 8.02 2.87 -9.93
N LEU A 115 8.42 3.60 -10.96
CA LEU A 115 7.73 4.82 -11.36
C LEU A 115 6.36 4.43 -11.91
N VAL A 116 5.26 4.83 -11.29
CA VAL A 116 3.90 4.48 -11.75
C VAL A 116 3.22 5.61 -12.49
N LEU A 117 3.44 6.86 -12.08
CA LEU A 117 2.87 8.04 -12.70
C LEU A 117 3.94 9.11 -12.86
N LYS A 118 3.89 9.81 -13.99
CA LYS A 118 4.78 10.92 -14.31
C LYS A 118 3.99 12.08 -14.89
N LYS A 119 4.27 13.28 -14.41
CA LYS A 119 3.70 14.51 -14.93
C LYS A 119 4.39 14.92 -16.22
N ASN A 120 3.61 15.11 -17.27
CA ASN A 120 4.06 15.59 -18.55
C ASN A 120 4.43 17.08 -18.45
N LYS A 121 5.69 17.41 -18.72
CA LYS A 121 6.22 18.78 -18.59
C LYS A 121 5.58 19.79 -19.53
N ARG A 122 4.97 19.34 -20.64
CA ARG A 122 4.34 20.21 -21.65
C ARG A 122 2.87 20.46 -21.35
N THR A 123 2.14 19.45 -20.91
CA THR A 123 0.69 19.52 -20.70
C THR A 123 0.30 19.67 -19.22
N ASN A 124 1.24 19.45 -18.30
CA ASN A 124 1.02 19.31 -16.86
C ASN A 124 0.06 18.17 -16.45
N ALA A 125 -0.32 17.30 -17.39
CA ALA A 125 -1.14 16.12 -17.11
C ALA A 125 -0.28 15.00 -16.49
N TRP A 126 -0.85 14.23 -15.57
CA TRP A 126 -0.26 12.98 -15.13
C TRP A 126 -0.51 11.90 -16.16
N GLU A 127 0.51 11.08 -16.42
CA GLU A 127 0.49 9.98 -17.37
C GLU A 127 1.09 8.73 -16.72
N PRO A 128 0.53 7.53 -16.99
CA PRO A 128 1.14 6.27 -16.59
C PRO A 128 2.55 6.15 -17.15
N ALA A 129 3.49 5.75 -16.32
CA ALA A 129 4.80 5.36 -16.81
C ALA A 129 4.66 4.11 -17.68
N SER A 130 5.34 4.09 -18.83
CA SER A 130 5.27 3.03 -19.82
C SER A 130 5.51 1.65 -19.19
N GLY A 131 4.53 0.74 -19.26
CA GLY A 131 4.64 -0.64 -18.77
C GLY A 131 3.83 -1.01 -17.52
N ASN A 132 3.14 -0.05 -16.89
CA ASN A 132 2.52 -0.26 -15.56
C ASN A 132 0.98 -0.38 -15.52
N ILE A 133 0.28 -0.38 -16.67
CA ILE A 133 -1.14 -0.74 -16.70
C ILE A 133 -1.24 -2.22 -17.10
N GLN A 134 -1.22 -3.12 -16.11
CA GLN A 134 -1.63 -4.51 -16.33
C GLN A 134 -3.10 -4.62 -15.94
N GLY A 135 -3.95 -4.65 -16.97
CA GLY A 135 -5.34 -5.11 -16.85
C GLY A 135 -5.43 -6.63 -16.95
#